data_AF-A0A560IU94-F1
#
_entry.id   AF-A0A560IU94-F1
#
_cell.length_a   1.000
_cell.length_b   1.000
_cell.length_c   1.000
_cell.angle_alpha   90.00
_cell.angle_beta   90.00
_cell.angle_gamma   90.00
#
_symmetry.space_group_name_H-M   'P 1'
#
loop_
_entity.id
_entity.type
_entity.pdbx_description
1 polymer ?
#
loop_
_entity_poly.entity_id
_entity_poly.type
_entity_poly.pdbx_seq_one_letter_code
_entity_poly.pdbx_strand_id
1 'polypeptide(L)'
;MKGVMIVVAGLMIAFGLTSGVRAKEAPEQTLAKAVAVLAHADQMDGRGAAVEAHDGDQFVQCRRAPHETVITCEAAGPRGQPWMRHALTKKRRTNLKDLGYASDRKTGNFVARLDPSEWPNAKLAGFMVATLVGGYDVALADIMTEAGSYPAVACPPRNPAGRDFGGEIAFNDRSQKDLEENCEIAGMDDEDESRLPKPLKSIPMDAEKAEVLVKQNVKEIGDAYTWLLGVSGPGRRGVVLSWGEFHIQCSKTAEPVIPCEIESAEANPTLRRVITAAVGRKLNKMGFREPGYSKNYIGWFRLNDGKPEDWAWSTMRAALAAFGGYAIQPVTVERRAAKGET
;
A
#
# COMPACT_ATOMS: atom_id res chain seq x y z
N MET A 1 35.42 9.04 75.17
CA MET A 1 36.00 10.15 74.39
C MET A 1 36.29 9.67 72.98
N LYS A 2 36.13 10.56 71.99
CA LYS A 2 36.18 10.34 70.53
C LYS A 2 34.84 9.78 70.00
N GLY A 3 34.17 10.37 69.04
CA GLY A 3 34.49 11.48 68.15
C GLY A 3 33.62 11.30 66.91
N VAL A 4 32.78 12.28 66.64
CA VAL A 4 31.82 12.34 65.51
C VAL A 4 32.58 12.24 64.18
N MET A 5 32.13 11.37 63.27
CA MET A 5 32.41 11.47 61.84
C MET A 5 31.08 11.56 61.08
N ILE A 6 30.80 12.76 60.60
CA ILE A 6 29.72 13.06 59.65
C ILE A 6 30.21 12.62 58.27
N VAL A 7 29.54 11.64 57.67
CA VAL A 7 29.68 11.35 56.25
C VAL A 7 28.60 12.13 55.51
N VAL A 8 29.01 13.21 54.84
CA VAL A 8 28.19 13.94 53.86
C VAL A 8 28.01 13.02 52.65
N ALA A 9 26.86 12.36 52.55
CA ALA A 9 26.45 11.69 51.32
C ALA A 9 26.02 12.76 50.30
N GLY A 10 26.90 13.03 49.34
CA GLY A 10 26.66 13.94 48.24
C GLY A 10 25.45 13.51 47.42
N LEU A 11 24.44 14.37 47.39
CA LEU A 11 23.28 14.31 46.50
C LEU A 11 23.76 14.57 45.06
N MET A 12 24.13 13.52 44.33
CA MET A 12 24.32 13.58 42.89
C MET A 12 22.95 13.75 42.23
N ILE A 13 22.56 15.00 41.98
CA ILE A 13 21.45 15.36 41.12
C ILE A 13 21.84 14.93 39.71
N ALA A 14 21.45 13.71 39.33
CA ALA A 14 21.46 13.28 37.95
C ALA A 14 20.41 14.11 37.22
N PHE A 15 20.84 15.22 36.61
CA PHE A 15 20.13 15.86 35.52
C PHE A 15 20.06 14.86 34.36
N GLY A 16 19.06 14.00 34.41
CA GLY A 16 18.63 13.22 33.27
C GLY A 16 18.16 14.19 32.21
N LEU A 17 19.01 14.41 31.20
CA LEU A 17 18.64 14.95 29.91
C LEU A 17 17.49 14.10 29.37
N THR A 18 16.25 14.53 29.61
CA THR A 18 15.09 14.05 28.87
C THR A 18 15.25 14.54 27.45
N SER A 19 16.02 13.79 26.67
CA SER A 19 15.96 13.82 25.22
C SER A 19 14.50 13.58 24.86
N GLY A 20 13.85 14.65 24.39
CA GLY A 20 12.46 14.64 23.99
C GLY A 20 12.27 13.73 22.77
N VAL A 21 12.14 12.44 23.00
CA VAL A 21 11.37 11.58 22.11
C VAL A 21 9.93 12.00 22.34
N ARG A 22 9.44 12.91 21.51
CA ARG A 22 7.99 13.10 21.36
C ARG A 22 7.45 11.73 20.96
N ALA A 23 6.84 11.03 21.91
CA ALA A 23 6.12 9.80 21.58
C ALA A 23 5.16 10.15 20.45
N LYS A 24 5.27 9.45 19.32
CA LYS A 24 4.33 9.59 18.21
C LYS A 24 2.94 9.36 18.80
N GLU A 25 2.06 10.36 18.72
CA GLU A 25 0.70 10.22 19.23
C GLU A 25 0.06 8.98 18.62
N ALA A 26 -0.72 8.23 19.41
CA ALA A 26 -1.39 7.05 18.91
C ALA A 26 -2.32 7.47 17.74
N PRO A 27 -2.41 6.68 16.65
CA PRO A 27 -3.24 6.99 15.48
C PRO A 27 -4.67 7.39 15.84
N GLU A 28 -5.26 6.73 16.85
CA GLU A 28 -6.59 7.06 17.39
C GLU A 28 -6.69 8.48 17.97
N GLN A 29 -5.65 8.98 18.64
CA GLN A 29 -5.62 10.33 19.21
C GLN A 29 -5.46 11.39 18.12
N THR A 30 -4.61 11.13 17.12
CA THR A 30 -4.47 12.01 15.95
C THR A 30 -5.78 12.08 15.18
N LEU A 31 -6.43 10.93 14.96
CA LEU A 31 -7.72 10.86 14.28
C LEU A 31 -8.83 11.55 15.08
N ALA A 32 -8.91 11.34 16.40
CA ALA A 32 -9.91 12.01 17.24
C ALA A 32 -9.81 13.54 17.18
N LYS A 33 -8.59 14.09 17.06
CA LYS A 33 -8.39 15.53 16.83
C LYS A 33 -8.84 15.95 15.43
N ALA A 34 -8.49 15.17 14.40
CA ALA A 34 -8.87 15.47 13.03
C ALA A 34 -10.40 15.47 12.83
N VAL A 35 -11.10 14.50 13.42
CA VAL A 35 -12.55 14.33 13.31
C VAL A 35 -13.32 15.52 13.93
N ALA A 36 -12.71 16.26 14.86
CA ALA A 36 -13.31 17.46 15.45
C ALA A 36 -13.69 18.52 14.40
N VAL A 37 -13.04 18.53 13.24
CA VAL A 37 -13.37 19.42 12.11
C VAL A 37 -14.84 19.32 11.68
N LEU A 38 -15.45 18.12 11.81
CA LEU A 38 -16.82 17.87 11.38
C LEU A 38 -17.85 18.61 12.23
N ALA A 39 -17.53 18.89 13.50
CA ALA A 39 -18.39 19.67 14.38
C ALA A 39 -18.51 21.14 13.93
N HIS A 40 -17.50 21.64 13.21
CA HIS A 40 -17.42 23.02 12.73
C HIS A 40 -17.96 23.21 11.31
N ALA A 41 -18.53 22.17 10.69
CA ALA A 41 -19.07 22.25 9.33
C ALA A 41 -20.07 23.39 9.15
N ASP A 42 -20.96 23.62 10.12
CA ASP A 42 -22.00 24.67 10.06
C ASP A 42 -21.42 26.10 10.08
N GLN A 43 -20.13 26.24 10.42
CA GLN A 43 -19.39 27.50 10.47
C GLN A 43 -18.57 27.76 9.19
N MET A 44 -18.58 26.81 8.24
CA MET A 44 -17.82 26.89 7.00
C MET A 44 -18.70 27.47 5.88
N ASP A 45 -18.43 28.73 5.51
CA ASP A 45 -19.19 29.47 4.49
C ASP A 45 -19.21 28.73 3.14
N GLY A 46 -20.35 28.12 2.79
CA GLY A 46 -20.54 27.37 1.54
C GLY A 46 -19.68 26.10 1.38
N ARG A 47 -19.02 25.63 2.46
CA ARG A 47 -18.11 24.47 2.41
C ARG A 47 -18.50 23.41 3.43
N GLY A 48 -18.26 22.14 3.08
CA GLY A 48 -18.34 21.02 4.00
C GLY A 48 -16.97 20.68 4.59
N ALA A 49 -16.98 19.97 5.71
CA ALA A 49 -15.79 19.43 6.35
C ALA A 49 -15.67 17.93 6.08
N ALA A 50 -14.46 17.46 5.80
CA ALA A 50 -14.15 16.05 5.62
C ALA A 50 -12.91 15.64 6.44
N VAL A 51 -12.91 14.39 6.89
CA VAL A 51 -11.76 13.72 7.50
C VAL A 51 -11.60 12.37 6.82
N GLU A 52 -10.39 12.07 6.38
CA GLU A 52 -9.98 10.81 5.76
C GLU A 52 -9.03 10.07 6.69
N ALA A 53 -9.24 8.77 6.86
CA ALA A 53 -8.22 7.86 7.35
C ALA A 53 -7.95 6.79 6.29
N HIS A 54 -6.69 6.50 6.02
CA HIS A 54 -6.27 5.59 4.96
C HIS A 54 -4.93 4.92 5.26
N ASP A 55 -4.56 3.93 4.46
CA ASP A 55 -3.22 3.30 4.49
C ASP A 55 -2.37 3.61 3.25
N GLY A 56 -2.89 4.46 2.36
CA GLY A 56 -2.28 4.81 1.07
C GLY A 56 -3.05 4.25 -0.12
N ASP A 57 -4.02 3.36 0.10
CA ASP A 57 -4.84 2.77 -0.95
C ASP A 57 -6.34 2.83 -0.60
N GLN A 58 -6.76 2.10 0.44
CA GLN A 58 -8.14 2.11 0.92
C GLN A 58 -8.37 3.23 1.93
N PHE A 59 -9.56 3.83 1.87
CA PHE A 59 -9.95 4.92 2.75
C PHE A 59 -11.23 4.63 3.51
N VAL A 60 -11.37 5.35 4.61
CA VAL A 60 -12.64 5.74 5.18
C VAL A 60 -12.66 7.26 5.28
N GLN A 61 -13.69 7.88 4.71
CA GLN A 61 -13.87 9.33 4.70
C GLN A 61 -15.19 9.65 5.39
N CYS A 62 -15.13 10.42 6.48
CA CYS A 62 -16.31 10.96 7.13
C CYS A 62 -16.44 12.44 6.81
N ARG A 63 -17.66 12.89 6.50
CA ARG A 63 -17.95 14.27 6.10
C ARG A 63 -19.25 14.78 6.69
N ARG A 64 -19.34 16.11 6.73
CA ARG A 64 -20.57 16.83 7.05
C ARG A 64 -20.59 18.17 6.31
N ALA A 65 -21.68 18.44 5.61
CA ALA A 65 -21.96 19.76 5.04
C ALA A 65 -22.91 20.58 5.96
N PRO A 66 -22.95 21.92 5.84
CA PRO A 66 -23.77 22.80 6.69
C PRO A 66 -25.28 22.48 6.71
N HIS A 67 -25.78 21.80 5.69
CA HIS A 67 -27.19 21.43 5.56
C HIS A 67 -27.47 19.96 5.91
N GLU A 68 -26.44 19.21 6.32
CA GLU A 68 -26.56 17.80 6.68
C GLU A 68 -26.78 17.63 8.18
N THR A 69 -27.88 16.97 8.52
CA THR A 69 -28.22 16.58 9.90
C THR A 69 -27.48 15.34 10.38
N VAL A 70 -26.73 14.68 9.49
CA VAL A 70 -25.98 13.44 9.76
C VAL A 70 -24.52 13.59 9.34
N ILE A 71 -23.64 12.84 9.99
CA ILE A 71 -22.29 12.58 9.49
C ILE A 71 -22.38 11.44 8.50
N THR A 72 -21.92 11.67 7.28
CA THR A 72 -21.83 10.61 6.26
C THR A 72 -20.41 10.07 6.25
N CYS A 73 -20.25 8.77 6.51
CA CYS A 73 -18.97 8.09 6.38
C CYS A 73 -19.02 7.13 5.19
N GLU A 74 -18.08 7.29 4.26
CA GLU A 74 -17.92 6.45 3.08
C GLU A 74 -16.63 5.64 3.24
N ALA A 75 -16.70 4.33 3.00
CA ALA A 75 -15.55 3.45 2.98
C ALA A 75 -15.36 2.88 1.56
N ALA A 76 -14.10 2.73 1.16
CA ALA A 76 -13.70 2.34 -0.19
C ALA A 76 -14.47 1.12 -0.75
N GLY A 77 -14.94 1.26 -1.98
CA GLY A 77 -15.72 0.23 -2.65
C GLY A 77 -15.22 -0.13 -4.04
N PRO A 78 -15.68 -1.26 -4.61
CA PRO A 78 -15.13 -1.83 -5.83
C PRO A 78 -15.38 -1.01 -7.10
N ARG A 79 -16.23 0.01 -7.08
CA ARG A 79 -16.55 0.79 -8.28
C ARG A 79 -15.56 1.94 -8.49
N GLY A 80 -15.22 2.69 -7.44
CA GLY A 80 -14.12 3.66 -7.45
C GLY A 80 -12.75 2.99 -7.38
N GLN A 81 -12.65 1.89 -6.63
CA GLN A 81 -11.42 1.14 -6.44
C GLN A 81 -11.60 -0.34 -6.88
N PRO A 82 -11.49 -0.67 -8.17
CA PRO A 82 -11.72 -2.02 -8.71
C PRO A 82 -10.96 -3.17 -8.01
N TRP A 83 -9.81 -2.87 -7.43
CA TRP A 83 -9.02 -3.84 -6.67
C TRP A 83 -9.66 -4.25 -5.35
N MET A 84 -10.54 -3.41 -4.79
CA MET A 84 -11.31 -3.74 -3.60
C MET A 84 -12.22 -4.95 -3.79
N ARG A 85 -12.54 -5.36 -5.04
CA ARG A 85 -13.24 -6.63 -5.33
C ARG A 85 -12.53 -7.84 -4.68
N HIS A 86 -11.21 -7.80 -4.58
CA HIS A 86 -10.40 -8.87 -3.97
C HIS A 86 -10.17 -8.66 -2.48
N ALA A 87 -9.94 -7.41 -2.06
CA ALA A 87 -9.76 -7.08 -0.66
C ALA A 87 -11.05 -7.29 0.15
N LEU A 88 -12.22 -7.03 -0.43
CA LEU A 88 -13.53 -7.17 0.21
C LEU A 88 -14.02 -8.62 0.17
N THR A 89 -13.41 -9.50 0.96
CA THR A 89 -13.93 -10.87 1.13
C THR A 89 -15.35 -10.87 1.71
N LYS A 90 -16.06 -12.02 1.65
CA LYS A 90 -17.37 -12.17 2.29
C LYS A 90 -17.35 -11.77 3.77
N LYS A 91 -16.30 -12.19 4.50
CA LYS A 91 -16.09 -11.84 5.91
C LYS A 91 -15.92 -10.33 6.11
N ARG A 92 -15.08 -9.68 5.31
CA ARG A 92 -14.82 -8.23 5.41
C ARG A 92 -16.06 -7.39 5.08
N ARG A 93 -16.86 -7.79 4.08
CA ARG A 93 -18.16 -7.17 3.80
C ARG A 93 -19.15 -7.35 4.93
N THR A 94 -19.16 -8.52 5.59
CA THR A 94 -19.95 -8.74 6.80
C THR A 94 -19.48 -7.80 7.93
N ASN A 95 -18.18 -7.67 8.17
CA ASN A 95 -17.65 -6.75 9.17
C ASN A 95 -18.09 -5.30 8.92
N LEU A 96 -18.02 -4.82 7.68
CA LEU A 96 -18.52 -3.48 7.32
C LEU A 96 -20.03 -3.35 7.57
N LYS A 97 -20.81 -4.37 7.21
CA LYS A 97 -22.26 -4.38 7.49
C LYS A 97 -22.55 -4.35 9.00
N ASP A 98 -21.80 -5.10 9.80
CA ASP A 98 -21.96 -5.16 11.25
C ASP A 98 -21.57 -3.83 11.94
N LEU A 99 -20.66 -3.08 11.32
CA LEU A 99 -20.35 -1.69 11.70
C LEU A 99 -21.45 -0.69 11.29
N GLY A 100 -22.46 -1.11 10.52
CA GLY A 100 -23.58 -0.27 10.11
C GLY A 100 -23.48 0.34 8.71
N TYR A 101 -22.52 -0.12 7.89
CA TYR A 101 -22.43 0.32 6.50
C TYR A 101 -23.45 -0.38 5.59
N ALA A 102 -23.97 0.37 4.63
CA ALA A 102 -24.74 -0.13 3.50
C ALA A 102 -23.99 0.10 2.18
N SER A 103 -24.09 -0.82 1.22
CA SER A 103 -23.51 -0.59 -0.11
C SER A 103 -24.32 0.46 -0.87
N ASP A 104 -23.64 1.49 -1.37
CA ASP A 104 -24.20 2.49 -2.26
C ASP A 104 -23.96 2.08 -3.72
N ARG A 105 -25.02 2.05 -4.54
CA ARG A 105 -24.92 1.62 -5.94
C ARG A 105 -24.30 2.68 -6.84
N LYS A 106 -24.43 3.96 -6.48
CA LYS A 106 -23.97 5.09 -7.30
C LYS A 106 -22.45 5.21 -7.29
N THR A 107 -21.87 5.15 -6.10
CA THR A 107 -20.42 5.25 -5.91
C THR A 107 -19.76 3.88 -5.81
N GLY A 108 -20.52 2.83 -5.51
CA GLY A 108 -19.98 1.52 -5.14
C GLY A 108 -19.30 1.48 -3.77
N ASN A 109 -19.20 2.60 -3.06
CA ASN A 109 -18.67 2.68 -1.71
C ASN A 109 -19.63 2.06 -0.69
N PHE A 110 -19.12 1.82 0.50
CA PHE A 110 -19.93 1.50 1.67
C PHE A 110 -20.24 2.78 2.42
N VAL A 111 -21.52 3.09 2.64
CA VAL A 111 -21.97 4.33 3.27
C VAL A 111 -22.64 4.04 4.61
N ALA A 112 -22.18 4.72 5.65
CA ALA A 112 -22.82 4.81 6.95
C ALA A 112 -23.30 6.25 7.18
N ARG A 113 -24.50 6.40 7.76
CA ARG A 113 -25.07 7.70 8.15
C ARG A 113 -25.24 7.69 9.66
N LEU A 114 -24.57 8.61 10.33
CA LEU A 114 -24.40 8.61 11.77
C LEU A 114 -25.00 9.89 12.36
N ASP A 115 -25.75 9.78 13.45
CA ASP A 115 -26.27 10.93 14.18
C ASP A 115 -25.11 11.62 14.95
N PRO A 116 -24.81 12.90 14.70
CA PRO A 116 -23.72 13.60 15.39
C PRO A 116 -23.83 13.56 16.92
N SER A 117 -25.05 13.54 17.47
CA SER A 117 -25.30 13.52 18.92
C SER A 117 -24.94 12.19 19.57
N GLU A 118 -24.98 11.09 18.81
CA GLU A 118 -24.63 9.74 19.28
C GLU A 118 -23.17 9.35 18.98
N TRP A 119 -22.46 10.18 18.22
CA TRP A 119 -21.13 9.92 17.67
C TRP A 119 -20.11 11.01 18.05
N PRO A 120 -19.75 11.13 19.35
CA PRO A 120 -18.69 12.04 19.76
C PRO A 120 -17.35 11.67 19.13
N ASN A 121 -16.44 12.65 18.99
CA ASN A 121 -15.19 12.53 18.21
C ASN A 121 -14.38 11.25 18.47
N ALA A 122 -14.23 10.85 19.73
CA ALA A 122 -13.47 9.64 20.09
C ALA A 122 -14.16 8.35 19.59
N LYS A 123 -15.49 8.28 19.67
CA LYS A 123 -16.27 7.15 19.16
C LYS A 123 -16.23 7.10 17.63
N LEU A 124 -16.31 8.25 16.97
CA LEU A 124 -16.21 8.34 15.51
C LEU A 124 -14.81 7.98 14.99
N ALA A 125 -13.74 8.43 15.68
CA ALA A 125 -12.37 8.01 15.38
C ALA A 125 -12.20 6.49 15.54
N GLY A 126 -12.70 5.92 16.64
CA GLY A 126 -12.69 4.47 16.86
C GLY A 126 -13.46 3.70 15.78
N PHE A 127 -14.55 4.25 15.26
CA PHE A 127 -15.28 3.68 14.13
C PHE A 127 -14.49 3.70 12.84
N MET A 128 -13.84 4.81 12.50
CA MET A 128 -12.96 4.89 11.33
C MET A 128 -11.79 3.88 11.42
N VAL A 129 -11.17 3.75 12.60
CA VAL A 129 -10.14 2.72 12.85
C VAL A 129 -10.71 1.31 12.71
N ALA A 130 -11.88 1.03 13.29
CA ALA A 130 -12.53 -0.27 13.18
C ALA A 130 -12.89 -0.61 11.72
N THR A 131 -13.24 0.37 10.90
CA THR A 131 -13.46 0.20 9.46
C THR A 131 -12.17 -0.22 8.76
N LEU A 132 -11.04 0.45 9.00
CA LEU A 132 -9.77 0.10 8.36
C LEU A 132 -9.22 -1.26 8.85
N VAL A 133 -9.18 -1.47 10.16
CA VAL A 133 -8.66 -2.71 10.76
C VAL A 133 -9.60 -3.89 10.50
N GLY A 134 -10.89 -3.74 10.76
CA GLY A 134 -11.87 -4.82 10.65
C GLY A 134 -12.40 -5.02 9.22
N GLY A 135 -12.60 -3.95 8.48
CA GLY A 135 -13.10 -3.98 7.10
C GLY A 135 -12.01 -4.28 6.09
N TYR A 136 -10.78 -3.82 6.31
CA TYR A 136 -9.69 -3.93 5.32
C TYR A 136 -8.43 -4.67 5.80
N ASP A 137 -8.32 -4.97 7.10
CA ASP A 137 -7.13 -5.63 7.71
C ASP A 137 -5.88 -4.74 7.67
N VAL A 138 -6.08 -3.43 7.78
CA VAL A 138 -5.01 -2.43 7.89
C VAL A 138 -4.40 -2.49 9.29
N ALA A 139 -3.07 -2.46 9.39
CA ALA A 139 -2.41 -2.37 10.69
C ALA A 139 -2.52 -0.96 11.26
N LEU A 140 -2.73 -0.84 12.58
CA LEU A 140 -2.89 0.46 13.24
C LEU A 140 -1.74 1.44 12.96
N ALA A 141 -0.51 0.93 12.86
CA ALA A 141 0.69 1.75 12.65
C ALA A 141 0.74 2.41 11.26
N ASP A 142 -0.04 1.89 10.30
CA ASP A 142 -0.05 2.31 8.89
C ASP A 142 -1.18 3.30 8.60
N ILE A 143 -2.05 3.57 9.59
CA ILE A 143 -3.16 4.50 9.43
C ILE A 143 -2.63 5.93 9.40
N MET A 144 -2.84 6.59 8.27
CA MET A 144 -2.64 8.01 8.05
C MET A 144 -3.97 8.74 8.16
N THR A 145 -3.92 10.05 8.44
CA THR A 145 -5.12 10.87 8.63
C THR A 145 -4.94 12.23 8.00
N GLU A 146 -5.93 12.65 7.23
CA GLU A 146 -6.04 13.98 6.65
C GLU A 146 -7.41 14.58 6.97
N ALA A 147 -7.47 15.90 7.08
CA ALA A 147 -8.72 16.62 7.26
C ALA A 147 -8.71 17.89 6.40
N GLY A 148 -9.89 18.34 6.00
CA GLY A 148 -10.01 19.53 5.19
C GLY A 148 -11.44 19.88 4.82
N SER A 149 -11.58 20.67 3.76
CA SER A 149 -12.88 21.18 3.32
C SER A 149 -13.11 20.99 1.82
N TYR A 150 -14.38 20.84 1.46
CA TYR A 150 -14.85 20.64 0.08
C TYR A 150 -16.03 21.58 -0.22
N PRO A 151 -16.34 21.87 -1.49
CA PRO A 151 -17.52 22.65 -1.85
C PRO A 151 -18.81 21.96 -1.39
N ALA A 152 -19.69 22.65 -0.64
CA ALA A 152 -20.95 22.08 -0.14
C ALA A 152 -22.03 22.02 -1.23
N VAL A 153 -21.75 21.26 -2.29
CA VAL A 153 -22.68 21.00 -3.41
C VAL A 153 -23.29 19.61 -3.30
N ALA A 154 -24.41 19.38 -3.97
CA ALA A 154 -25.14 18.10 -3.91
C ALA A 154 -24.28 16.90 -4.37
N CYS A 155 -23.43 17.09 -5.38
CA CYS A 155 -22.50 16.10 -5.90
C CYS A 155 -21.07 16.67 -5.82
N PRO A 156 -20.42 16.60 -4.64
CA PRO A 156 -19.07 17.14 -4.48
C PRO A 156 -18.08 16.43 -5.42
N PRO A 157 -17.04 17.12 -5.92
CA PRO A 157 -16.04 16.53 -6.80
C PRO A 157 -15.39 15.28 -6.19
N ARG A 158 -15.23 14.23 -6.99
CA ARG A 158 -14.66 12.95 -6.57
C ARG A 158 -13.42 12.57 -7.35
N ASN A 159 -12.56 11.79 -6.71
CA ASN A 159 -11.44 11.13 -7.38
C ASN A 159 -11.98 10.11 -8.41
N PRO A 160 -11.47 10.11 -9.65
CA PRO A 160 -11.89 9.16 -10.68
C PRO A 160 -11.67 7.70 -10.27
N ALA A 161 -12.46 6.81 -10.86
CA ALA A 161 -12.25 5.37 -10.72
C ALA A 161 -10.86 4.95 -11.23
N GLY A 162 -10.28 3.93 -10.59
CA GLY A 162 -9.00 3.35 -11.02
C GLY A 162 -7.74 4.08 -10.53
N ARG A 163 -7.90 5.12 -9.69
CA ARG A 163 -6.82 5.87 -9.04
C ARG A 163 -6.84 5.69 -7.53
N ASP A 164 -5.72 5.93 -6.86
CA ASP A 164 -5.63 5.94 -5.40
C ASP A 164 -6.75 6.84 -4.84
N PHE A 165 -7.43 6.38 -3.80
CA PHE A 165 -8.63 7.04 -3.24
C PHE A 165 -9.79 7.21 -4.23
N GLY A 166 -9.86 6.37 -5.28
CA GLY A 166 -10.92 6.41 -6.28
C GLY A 166 -12.31 6.37 -5.66
N GLY A 167 -13.11 7.38 -5.96
CA GLY A 167 -14.45 7.57 -5.42
C GLY A 167 -14.58 8.30 -4.09
N GLU A 168 -13.47 8.63 -3.44
CA GLU A 168 -13.44 9.57 -2.32
C GLU A 168 -13.80 10.99 -2.79
N ILE A 169 -14.38 11.81 -1.91
CA ILE A 169 -14.57 13.24 -2.20
C ILE A 169 -13.22 13.94 -2.08
N ALA A 170 -12.84 14.67 -3.12
CA ALA A 170 -11.60 15.43 -3.08
C ALA A 170 -11.74 16.65 -2.16
N PHE A 171 -10.82 16.79 -1.22
CA PHE A 171 -10.68 17.98 -0.37
C PHE A 171 -9.21 18.44 -0.34
N ASN A 172 -8.95 19.64 0.18
CA ASN A 172 -7.60 20.28 0.20
C ASN A 172 -6.98 20.53 -1.18
N ASP A 173 -7.79 20.88 -2.18
CA ASP A 173 -7.33 21.26 -3.52
C ASP A 173 -6.47 20.18 -4.22
N ARG A 174 -6.67 18.89 -3.88
CA ARG A 174 -6.14 17.74 -4.66
C ARG A 174 -6.42 18.00 -6.15
N SER A 175 -5.39 17.85 -7.00
CA SER A 175 -5.34 18.40 -8.36
C SER A 175 -6.66 18.28 -9.11
N GLN A 176 -7.31 19.43 -9.36
CA GLN A 176 -8.62 19.52 -9.99
C GLN A 176 -8.67 19.01 -11.44
N LYS A 177 -7.50 18.78 -12.07
CA LYS A 177 -7.38 18.53 -13.51
C LYS A 177 -8.14 17.28 -13.98
N ASP A 178 -8.42 16.36 -13.06
CA ASP A 178 -9.10 15.10 -13.37
C ASP A 178 -10.31 14.84 -12.45
N LEU A 179 -10.76 15.80 -11.64
CA LEU A 179 -11.90 15.57 -10.74
C LEU A 179 -13.24 15.62 -11.49
N GLU A 180 -14.14 14.72 -11.13
CA GLU A 180 -15.49 14.69 -11.70
C GLU A 180 -16.52 15.19 -10.69
N GLU A 181 -17.31 16.20 -11.07
CA GLU A 181 -18.53 16.58 -10.36
C GLU A 181 -19.65 15.61 -10.72
N ASN A 182 -19.67 14.44 -10.08
CA ASN A 182 -20.68 13.43 -10.34
C ASN A 182 -21.22 12.80 -9.04
N CYS A 183 -22.54 12.63 -9.00
CA CYS A 183 -23.20 11.85 -7.94
C CYS A 183 -23.03 10.34 -8.13
N GLU A 184 -22.51 9.92 -9.29
CA GLU A 184 -22.23 8.54 -9.65
C GLU A 184 -20.78 8.42 -10.09
N ILE A 185 -20.13 7.33 -9.74
CA ILE A 185 -18.80 7.05 -10.24
C ILE A 185 -18.98 6.25 -11.52
N ALA A 186 -18.40 6.72 -12.63
CA ALA A 186 -18.28 5.89 -13.82
C ALA A 186 -17.47 4.64 -13.42
N GLY A 187 -18.15 3.49 -13.33
CA GLY A 187 -17.49 2.25 -12.95
C GLY A 187 -16.53 1.83 -14.06
N MET A 188 -15.43 1.16 -13.69
CA MET A 188 -14.82 0.24 -14.66
C MET A 188 -15.78 -0.92 -14.83
N ASP A 189 -16.40 -1.02 -16.02
CA ASP A 189 -17.29 -2.12 -16.39
C ASP A 189 -16.67 -3.46 -16.00
N ASP A 190 -17.51 -4.38 -15.52
CA ASP A 190 -17.12 -5.68 -14.96
C ASP A 190 -16.33 -6.57 -15.95
N GLU A 191 -16.18 -6.17 -17.21
CA GLU A 191 -15.67 -6.99 -18.31
C GLU A 191 -14.39 -6.52 -18.99
N ASP A 192 -13.75 -5.39 -18.60
CA ASP A 192 -12.38 -5.13 -19.09
C ASP A 192 -11.33 -5.95 -18.29
N GLU A 193 -11.61 -7.25 -18.15
CA GLU A 193 -10.65 -8.27 -17.75
C GLU A 193 -9.58 -8.49 -18.83
N SER A 194 -9.69 -7.85 -20.00
CA SER A 194 -8.71 -7.94 -21.10
C SER A 194 -7.33 -7.39 -20.69
N ARG A 195 -7.31 -6.51 -19.68
CA ARG A 195 -6.09 -5.96 -19.06
C ARG A 195 -5.66 -6.71 -17.81
N LEU A 196 -6.41 -7.71 -17.35
CA LEU A 196 -6.03 -8.51 -16.20
C LEU A 196 -5.21 -9.71 -16.65
N PRO A 197 -4.26 -10.20 -15.83
CA PRO A 197 -3.53 -11.39 -16.20
C PRO A 197 -4.54 -12.53 -16.25
N LYS A 198 -4.55 -13.28 -17.35
CA LYS A 198 -5.48 -14.41 -17.54
C LYS A 198 -5.45 -15.28 -16.27
N PRO A 199 -6.60 -15.62 -15.68
CA PRO A 199 -6.64 -16.51 -14.53
C PRO A 199 -5.85 -17.77 -14.86
N LEU A 200 -4.93 -18.17 -13.97
CA LEU A 200 -4.37 -19.52 -14.01
C LEU A 200 -5.51 -20.49 -13.74
N LYS A 201 -6.28 -20.83 -14.77
CA LYS A 201 -7.19 -21.99 -14.78
C LYS A 201 -6.28 -23.22 -14.70
N SER A 202 -5.71 -23.45 -13.51
CA SER A 202 -4.74 -24.50 -13.18
C SER A 202 -3.64 -24.66 -14.23
N ILE A 203 -2.41 -24.20 -13.98
CA ILE A 203 -1.28 -24.72 -14.76
C ILE A 203 -1.30 -26.25 -14.54
N PRO A 204 -1.67 -27.08 -15.54
CA PRO A 204 -1.69 -28.52 -15.37
C PRO A 204 -0.27 -28.97 -15.66
N MET A 205 0.65 -28.58 -14.78
CA MET A 205 2.01 -29.08 -14.81
C MET A 205 2.13 -30.13 -13.73
N ASP A 206 2.59 -31.32 -14.12
CA ASP A 206 3.08 -32.28 -13.15
C ASP A 206 4.27 -31.66 -12.39
N ALA A 207 4.47 -32.12 -11.14
CA ALA A 207 5.48 -31.56 -10.26
C ALA A 207 6.91 -31.71 -10.80
N GLU A 208 7.17 -32.78 -11.55
CA GLU A 208 8.49 -33.06 -12.14
C GLU A 208 8.83 -32.05 -13.24
N LYS A 209 7.89 -31.76 -14.14
CA LYS A 209 8.03 -30.72 -15.17
C LYS A 209 8.15 -29.33 -14.57
N ALA A 210 7.45 -29.06 -13.46
CA ALA A 210 7.62 -27.81 -12.71
C ALA A 210 9.02 -27.68 -12.14
N GLU A 211 9.55 -28.73 -11.54
CA GLU A 211 10.91 -28.73 -11.00
C GLU A 211 11.96 -28.55 -12.10
N VAL A 212 11.80 -29.23 -13.24
CA VAL A 212 12.69 -29.08 -14.41
C VAL A 212 12.68 -27.64 -14.91
N LEU A 213 11.50 -27.02 -15.06
CA LEU A 213 11.39 -25.65 -15.56
C LEU A 213 11.95 -24.63 -14.56
N VAL A 214 11.75 -24.83 -13.26
CA VAL A 214 12.37 -24.00 -12.22
C VAL A 214 13.89 -24.08 -12.31
N LYS A 215 14.47 -25.28 -12.45
CA LYS A 215 15.93 -25.45 -12.62
C LYS A 215 16.44 -24.78 -13.89
N GLN A 216 15.69 -24.88 -15.00
CA GLN A 216 16.04 -24.20 -16.25
C GLN A 216 16.02 -22.68 -16.08
N ASN A 217 14.98 -22.12 -15.46
CA ASN A 217 14.91 -20.68 -15.17
C ASN A 217 16.06 -20.22 -14.28
N VAL A 218 16.40 -20.99 -13.24
CA VAL A 218 17.55 -20.67 -12.37
C VAL A 218 18.84 -20.61 -13.18
N LYS A 219 19.04 -21.52 -14.12
CA LYS A 219 20.22 -21.48 -15.00
C LYS A 219 20.25 -20.19 -15.83
N GLU A 220 19.16 -19.86 -16.52
CA GLU A 220 19.06 -18.64 -17.35
C GLU A 220 19.26 -17.35 -16.53
N ILE A 221 18.72 -17.29 -15.31
CA ILE A 221 18.93 -16.18 -14.38
C ILE A 221 20.40 -16.12 -13.93
N GLY A 222 21.04 -17.27 -13.68
CA GLY A 222 22.45 -17.35 -13.33
C GLY A 222 23.37 -16.84 -14.45
N ASP A 223 23.05 -17.18 -15.69
CA ASP A 223 23.75 -16.67 -16.88
C ASP A 223 23.55 -15.14 -17.02
N ALA A 224 22.36 -14.63 -16.69
CA ALA A 224 22.08 -13.20 -16.65
C ALA A 224 22.92 -12.46 -15.60
N TYR A 225 23.04 -13.01 -14.38
CA TYR A 225 23.90 -12.44 -13.34
C TYR A 225 25.38 -12.51 -13.71
N THR A 226 25.83 -13.62 -14.30
CA THR A 226 27.21 -13.77 -14.77
C THR A 226 27.56 -12.70 -15.80
N TRP A 227 26.67 -12.48 -16.77
CA TRP A 227 26.80 -11.37 -17.72
C TRP A 227 26.81 -10.01 -17.01
N LEU A 228 25.86 -9.78 -16.10
CA LEU A 228 25.73 -8.50 -15.38
C LEU A 228 27.02 -8.16 -14.61
N LEU A 229 27.66 -9.14 -13.97
CA LEU A 229 28.94 -8.96 -13.30
C LEU A 229 30.10 -8.72 -14.27
N GLY A 230 30.14 -9.46 -15.39
CA GLY A 230 31.23 -9.41 -16.36
C GLY A 230 31.27 -8.13 -17.20
N VAL A 231 30.15 -7.41 -17.31
CA VAL A 231 30.11 -6.14 -18.03
C VAL A 231 30.79 -5.03 -17.23
N SER A 232 31.71 -4.32 -17.89
CA SER A 232 32.43 -3.13 -17.42
C SER A 232 32.10 -1.91 -18.29
N GLY A 233 32.18 -0.71 -17.72
CA GLY A 233 31.97 0.56 -18.44
C GLY A 233 31.14 1.58 -17.65
N PRO A 234 31.19 2.87 -18.01
CA PRO A 234 30.41 3.90 -17.32
C PRO A 234 28.93 3.81 -17.71
N GLY A 235 28.05 3.62 -16.73
CA GLY A 235 26.60 3.67 -16.92
C GLY A 235 25.85 2.55 -16.20
N ARG A 236 24.54 2.77 -15.99
CA ARG A 236 23.68 1.75 -15.36
C ARG A 236 23.54 0.56 -16.31
N ARG A 237 23.83 -0.63 -15.80
CA ARG A 237 23.61 -1.92 -16.48
C ARG A 237 22.56 -2.69 -15.70
N GLY A 238 21.64 -3.34 -16.40
CA GLY A 238 20.59 -4.09 -15.75
C GLY A 238 20.14 -5.29 -16.55
N VAL A 239 19.49 -6.21 -15.86
CA VAL A 239 18.79 -7.34 -16.44
C VAL A 239 17.33 -7.24 -16.02
N VAL A 240 16.43 -7.51 -16.96
CA VAL A 240 15.00 -7.66 -16.70
C VAL A 240 14.65 -9.12 -16.93
N LEU A 241 14.10 -9.76 -15.90
CA LEU A 241 13.72 -11.16 -15.86
C LEU A 241 12.21 -11.22 -15.90
N SER A 242 11.63 -11.68 -17.02
CA SER A 242 10.19 -11.61 -17.27
C SER A 242 9.55 -12.97 -17.41
N TRP A 243 8.37 -13.14 -16.79
CA TRP A 243 7.48 -14.29 -16.92
C TRP A 243 6.17 -13.85 -17.53
N GLY A 244 6.18 -13.54 -18.82
CA GLY A 244 5.06 -12.87 -19.49
C GLY A 244 4.95 -11.41 -19.04
N GLU A 245 3.87 -11.07 -18.35
CA GLU A 245 3.55 -9.69 -17.92
C GLU A 245 4.22 -9.28 -16.60
N PHE A 246 4.91 -10.20 -15.91
CA PHE A 246 5.52 -9.97 -14.60
C PHE A 246 7.03 -9.94 -14.71
N HIS A 247 7.68 -9.01 -14.02
CA HIS A 247 9.13 -8.92 -14.08
C HIS A 247 9.83 -8.59 -12.76
N ILE A 248 11.09 -9.03 -12.69
CA ILE A 248 12.08 -8.57 -11.70
C ILE A 248 13.19 -7.89 -12.47
N GLN A 249 13.51 -6.65 -12.11
CA GLN A 249 14.65 -5.94 -12.68
C GLN A 249 15.80 -5.88 -11.69
N CYS A 250 17.00 -6.26 -12.10
CA CYS A 250 18.19 -6.17 -11.28
C CYS A 250 19.22 -5.30 -11.98
N SER A 251 19.95 -4.48 -11.23
CA SER A 251 20.98 -3.62 -11.81
C SER A 251 22.30 -3.73 -11.07
N LYS A 252 23.38 -3.51 -11.82
CA LYS A 252 24.72 -3.37 -11.25
C LYS A 252 24.95 -1.89 -10.96
N THR A 253 25.28 -1.60 -9.71
CA THR A 253 25.66 -0.25 -9.25
C THR A 253 27.17 -0.22 -8.96
N ALA A 254 27.69 0.94 -8.57
CA ALA A 254 29.07 1.09 -8.12
C ALA A 254 29.30 0.51 -6.71
N GLU A 255 28.24 0.11 -6.01
CA GLU A 255 28.27 -0.46 -4.67
C GLU A 255 28.41 -2.00 -4.72
N PRO A 256 28.87 -2.66 -3.64
CA PRO A 256 29.06 -4.12 -3.61
C PRO A 256 27.72 -4.90 -3.49
N VAL A 257 26.65 -4.37 -4.10
CA VAL A 257 25.31 -4.93 -4.07
C VAL A 257 24.67 -4.89 -5.45
N ILE A 258 23.80 -5.86 -5.70
CA ILE A 258 22.91 -5.89 -6.86
C ILE A 258 21.50 -5.55 -6.34
N PRO A 259 21.05 -4.29 -6.47
CA PRO A 259 19.65 -3.98 -6.22
C PRO A 259 18.76 -4.69 -7.24
N CYS A 260 17.69 -5.28 -6.73
CA CYS A 260 16.64 -5.90 -7.52
C CYS A 260 15.29 -5.35 -7.11
N GLU A 261 14.46 -5.03 -8.09
CA GLU A 261 13.11 -4.56 -7.91
C GLU A 261 12.12 -5.59 -8.46
N ILE A 262 11.19 -6.02 -7.61
CA ILE A 262 10.07 -6.85 -8.01
C ILE A 262 8.89 -5.93 -8.28
N GLU A 263 8.33 -6.04 -9.49
CA GLU A 263 7.17 -5.27 -9.89
C GLU A 263 6.04 -5.42 -8.85
N SER A 264 5.51 -4.30 -8.37
CA SER A 264 4.43 -4.33 -7.38
C SER A 264 3.05 -4.12 -8.04
N ALA A 265 2.03 -4.38 -7.24
CA ALA A 265 0.65 -4.03 -7.53
C ALA A 265 0.37 -2.51 -7.67
N GLU A 266 1.27 -1.66 -7.16
CA GLU A 266 1.22 -0.18 -7.33
C GLU A 266 1.82 0.25 -8.67
N ALA A 267 2.90 -0.41 -9.10
CA ALA A 267 3.53 -0.15 -10.39
C ALA A 267 2.72 -0.75 -11.55
N ASN A 268 2.15 -1.93 -11.32
CA ASN A 268 1.35 -2.65 -12.30
C ASN A 268 0.05 -3.16 -11.62
N PRO A 269 -1.07 -2.43 -11.76
CA PRO A 269 -2.34 -2.78 -11.12
C PRO A 269 -2.86 -4.19 -11.43
N THR A 270 -2.39 -4.81 -12.52
CA THR A 270 -2.73 -6.18 -12.91
C THR A 270 -2.24 -7.22 -11.88
N LEU A 271 -1.18 -6.89 -11.12
CA LEU A 271 -0.60 -7.72 -10.07
C LEU A 271 -1.38 -7.71 -8.75
N ARG A 272 -2.42 -6.87 -8.60
CA ARG A 272 -3.21 -6.74 -7.36
C ARG A 272 -3.89 -8.06 -6.93
N ARG A 273 -4.16 -8.98 -7.87
CA ARG A 273 -4.67 -10.34 -7.60
C ARG A 273 -3.60 -11.34 -7.16
N VAL A 274 -2.33 -11.05 -7.43
CA VAL A 274 -1.20 -11.99 -7.27
C VAL A 274 -0.35 -11.59 -6.05
N ILE A 275 -0.01 -10.32 -5.92
CA ILE A 275 0.76 -9.77 -4.80
C ILE A 275 -0.20 -9.28 -3.71
N THR A 276 -0.61 -10.20 -2.85
CA THR A 276 -1.40 -9.90 -1.64
C THR A 276 -0.52 -9.44 -0.48
N ALA A 277 -1.11 -8.90 0.59
CA ALA A 277 -0.37 -8.60 1.83
C ALA A 277 0.39 -9.83 2.40
N ALA A 278 -0.13 -11.05 2.20
CA ALA A 278 0.56 -12.27 2.59
C ALA A 278 1.83 -12.53 1.74
N VAL A 279 1.79 -12.16 0.46
CA VAL A 279 2.97 -12.17 -0.43
C VAL A 279 3.95 -11.08 -0.01
N GLY A 280 3.49 -9.85 0.26
CA GLY A 280 4.33 -8.76 0.77
C GLY A 280 5.12 -9.17 2.03
N ARG A 281 4.46 -9.79 3.01
CA ARG A 281 5.13 -10.34 4.20
C ARG A 281 6.16 -11.42 3.89
N LYS A 282 5.95 -12.26 2.87
CA LYS A 282 6.93 -13.25 2.43
C LYS A 282 8.14 -12.58 1.80
N LEU A 283 7.92 -11.59 0.94
CA LEU A 283 8.99 -10.80 0.30
C LEU A 283 9.82 -10.04 1.35
N ASN A 284 9.17 -9.44 2.35
CA ASN A 284 9.85 -8.78 3.46
C ASN A 284 10.79 -9.72 4.23
N LYS A 285 10.32 -10.94 4.56
CA LYS A 285 11.17 -11.99 5.17
C LYS A 285 12.34 -12.42 4.29
N MET A 286 12.23 -12.23 2.97
CA MET A 286 13.29 -12.51 2.00
C MET A 286 14.23 -11.32 1.78
N GLY A 287 14.04 -10.22 2.51
CA GLY A 287 14.88 -9.02 2.43
C GLY A 287 14.42 -8.00 1.38
N PHE A 288 13.25 -8.20 0.76
CA PHE A 288 12.64 -7.22 -0.14
C PHE A 288 11.72 -6.30 0.64
N ARG A 289 12.09 -5.02 0.71
CA ARG A 289 11.28 -3.99 1.35
C ARG A 289 10.06 -3.68 0.49
N GLU A 290 8.97 -3.35 1.17
CA GLU A 290 7.72 -2.96 0.53
C GLU A 290 7.90 -1.70 -0.32
N PRO A 291 7.02 -1.50 -1.33
CA PRO A 291 6.97 -0.26 -2.09
C PRO A 291 6.88 0.97 -1.17
N GLY A 292 7.44 2.09 -1.64
CA GLY A 292 7.53 3.34 -0.89
C GLY A 292 8.03 4.44 -1.82
N TYR A 293 9.31 4.85 -1.70
CA TYR A 293 9.88 5.79 -2.67
C TYR A 293 9.96 5.21 -4.10
N SER A 294 10.22 3.90 -4.21
CA SER A 294 10.01 3.16 -5.46
C SER A 294 8.62 2.54 -5.43
N LYS A 295 7.94 2.53 -6.57
CA LYS A 295 6.67 1.82 -6.74
C LYS A 295 6.84 0.30 -6.71
N ASN A 296 8.05 -0.24 -6.51
CA ASN A 296 8.36 -1.67 -6.54
C ASN A 296 8.91 -2.16 -5.19
N TYR A 297 8.84 -3.47 -4.95
CA TYR A 297 9.54 -4.08 -3.82
C TYR A 297 11.04 -4.09 -4.10
N ILE A 298 11.86 -3.56 -3.19
CA ILE A 298 13.31 -3.45 -3.40
C ILE A 298 14.07 -4.39 -2.46
N GLY A 299 14.91 -5.24 -3.03
CA GLY A 299 15.89 -6.06 -2.32
C GLY A 299 17.30 -5.84 -2.84
N TRP A 300 18.29 -6.35 -2.11
CA TRP A 300 19.70 -6.25 -2.50
C TRP A 300 20.40 -7.59 -2.29
N PHE A 301 21.11 -8.06 -3.31
CA PHE A 301 22.03 -9.18 -3.18
C PHE A 301 23.45 -8.64 -2.98
N ARG A 302 24.10 -9.00 -1.88
CA ARG A 302 25.50 -8.60 -1.67
C ARG A 302 26.41 -9.47 -2.53
N LEU A 303 27.36 -8.83 -3.22
CA LEU A 303 28.32 -9.52 -4.09
C LEU A 303 29.24 -10.46 -3.30
N ASN A 304 29.47 -10.17 -2.02
CA ASN A 304 30.35 -10.97 -1.16
C ASN A 304 29.62 -12.15 -0.48
N ASP A 305 28.29 -12.18 -0.52
CA ASP A 305 27.48 -13.16 0.20
C ASP A 305 27.06 -14.35 -0.70
N GLY A 306 27.60 -14.47 -1.92
CA GLY A 306 27.30 -15.58 -2.82
C GLY A 306 27.92 -15.48 -4.21
N LYS A 307 27.52 -16.41 -5.09
CA LYS A 307 27.86 -16.45 -6.52
C LYS A 307 26.59 -16.31 -7.39
N PRO A 308 26.69 -16.09 -8.71
CA PRO A 308 25.54 -15.93 -9.61
C PRO A 308 24.44 -16.99 -9.45
N GLU A 309 24.82 -18.24 -9.19
CA GLU A 309 23.90 -19.34 -8.95
C GLU A 309 23.06 -19.18 -7.66
N ASP A 310 23.66 -18.66 -6.58
CA ASP A 310 22.96 -18.44 -5.30
C ASP A 310 21.94 -17.30 -5.43
N TRP A 311 22.32 -16.23 -6.15
CA TRP A 311 21.43 -15.12 -6.43
C TRP A 311 20.33 -15.53 -7.39
N ALA A 312 20.61 -16.38 -8.37
CA ALA A 312 19.60 -16.93 -9.26
C ALA A 312 18.54 -17.73 -8.51
N TRP A 313 18.95 -18.59 -7.58
CA TRP A 313 18.02 -19.30 -6.69
C TRP A 313 17.20 -18.35 -5.82
N SER A 314 17.84 -17.31 -5.27
CA SER A 314 17.17 -16.31 -4.43
C SER A 314 16.14 -15.51 -5.22
N THR A 315 16.48 -15.11 -6.45
CA THR A 315 15.59 -14.41 -7.39
C THR A 315 14.44 -15.31 -7.84
N MET A 316 14.70 -16.58 -8.15
CA MET A 316 13.65 -17.52 -8.51
C MET A 316 12.69 -17.76 -7.34
N ARG A 317 13.20 -17.88 -6.11
CA ARG A 317 12.34 -17.95 -4.91
C ARG A 317 11.51 -16.69 -4.73
N ALA A 318 12.08 -15.52 -5.00
CA ALA A 318 11.37 -14.25 -4.90
C ALA A 318 10.26 -14.15 -5.96
N ALA A 319 10.53 -14.58 -7.19
CA ALA A 319 9.54 -14.68 -8.26
C ALA A 319 8.42 -15.66 -7.92
N LEU A 320 8.73 -16.84 -7.38
CA LEU A 320 7.72 -17.81 -6.92
C LEU A 320 6.90 -17.27 -5.74
N ALA A 321 7.53 -16.52 -4.83
CA ALA A 321 6.82 -15.87 -3.72
C ALA A 321 5.90 -14.75 -4.20
N ALA A 322 6.38 -13.91 -5.12
CA ALA A 322 5.68 -12.75 -5.66
C ALA A 322 4.55 -13.13 -6.63
N PHE A 323 4.85 -14.01 -7.58
CA PHE A 323 4.01 -14.29 -8.74
C PHE A 323 3.38 -15.69 -8.71
N GLY A 324 3.72 -16.52 -7.71
CA GLY A 324 3.17 -17.86 -7.56
C GLY A 324 3.41 -18.74 -8.80
N GLY A 325 2.34 -19.38 -9.28
CA GLY A 325 2.40 -20.24 -10.47
C GLY A 325 2.83 -19.52 -11.75
N TYR A 326 2.66 -18.20 -11.86
CA TYR A 326 3.06 -17.45 -13.05
C TYR A 326 4.58 -17.44 -13.25
N ALA A 327 5.38 -17.57 -12.18
CA ALA A 327 6.83 -17.73 -12.27
C ALA A 327 7.27 -19.13 -12.73
N ILE A 328 6.34 -20.07 -12.87
CA ILE A 328 6.58 -21.43 -13.41
C ILE A 328 6.29 -21.44 -14.91
N GLN A 329 6.90 -20.50 -15.62
CA GLN A 329 6.93 -20.37 -17.08
C GLN A 329 8.37 -20.09 -17.51
N PRO A 330 8.77 -20.29 -18.78
CA PRO A 330 10.10 -19.93 -19.24
C PRO A 330 10.40 -18.46 -18.96
N VAL A 331 11.49 -18.18 -18.25
CA VAL A 331 11.95 -16.81 -18.02
C VAL A 331 12.52 -16.22 -19.30
N THR A 332 12.15 -15.00 -19.64
CA THR A 332 12.80 -14.21 -20.69
C THR A 332 13.77 -13.24 -20.03
N VAL A 333 14.99 -13.15 -20.58
CA VAL A 333 16.04 -12.28 -20.05
C VAL A 333 16.32 -11.15 -21.03
N GLU A 334 16.04 -9.91 -20.64
CA GLU A 334 16.46 -8.72 -21.36
C GLU A 334 17.69 -8.11 -20.68
N ARG A 335 18.77 -7.90 -21.45
CA ARG A 335 20.02 -7.28 -20.97
C ARG A 335 20.06 -5.83 -21.42
N ARG A 336 20.06 -4.90 -20.47
CA ARG A 336 20.05 -3.45 -20.72
C ARG A 336 21.41 -2.84 -20.47
N ALA A 337 21.93 -2.16 -21.50
CA ALA A 337 23.03 -1.21 -21.41
C ALA A 337 22.52 0.16 -21.91
N ALA A 338 22.94 1.26 -21.29
CA ALA A 338 22.59 2.59 -21.77
C ALA A 338 23.03 2.75 -23.24
N LYS A 339 22.15 3.29 -24.09
CA LYS A 339 22.44 3.53 -25.52
C LYS A 339 23.71 4.38 -25.65
N GLY A 340 24.74 3.87 -26.33
CA GLY A 340 25.93 4.64 -26.71
C GLY A 340 27.26 3.91 -26.59
N GLU A 341 27.31 2.70 -26.04
CA GLU A 341 28.57 2.00 -25.79
C GLU A 341 28.48 0.55 -26.27
N THR A 342 29.18 0.29 -27.37
CA THR A 342 29.49 -1.03 -27.94
C THR A 342 30.55 -1.77 -27.13
#